data_AF-A0A8T9DK66-F1
#
_entry.id   AF-A0A8T9DK66-F1
#
_cell.length_a   1.000
_cell.length_b   1.000
_cell.length_c   1.000
_cell.angle_alpha   90.00
_cell.angle_beta   90.00
_cell.angle_gamma   90.00
#
_symmetry.space_group_name_H-M   'P 1'
#
loop_
_entity.id
_entity.type
_entity.pdbx_description
1 polymer ?
#
loop_
_entity_poly.entity_id
_entity_poly.type
_entity_poly.pdbx_seq_one_letter_code
_entity_poly.pdbx_strand_id
1 'polypeptide(L)'
;MGPQPQSRMGQGDLLPRPPRPEPQFCTKQYEPVCARRGGDRQTFANACLADRAGYRIVRDGPCREGGGGGEEQTFCTREYAPVWARRRGETRTFPNACEARAADYRIVGGGPC
;
A
#
# COMPACT_ATOMS: atom_id res chain seq x y z
N MET A 1 19.36 6.82 -55.29
CA MET A 1 18.34 6.33 -54.33
C MET A 1 19.03 6.12 -52.99
N GLY A 2 18.78 7.00 -52.01
CA GLY A 2 19.28 6.83 -50.64
C GLY A 2 18.47 5.77 -49.88
N PRO A 3 19.01 5.32 -48.74
CA PRO A 3 18.18 5.42 -47.54
C PRO A 3 18.93 6.10 -46.38
N GLN A 4 18.35 7.20 -45.88
CA GLN A 4 18.48 7.67 -44.49
C GLN A 4 17.35 7.00 -43.67
N PRO A 5 17.18 7.26 -42.36
CA PRO A 5 17.84 6.57 -41.25
C PRO A 5 16.77 5.99 -40.28
N GLN A 6 16.86 4.73 -39.87
CA GLN A 6 15.82 4.16 -39.00
C GLN A 6 16.15 4.37 -37.51
N SER A 7 15.77 5.56 -37.05
CA SER A 7 15.06 5.83 -35.80
C SER A 7 15.44 5.02 -34.56
N ARG A 8 16.26 5.66 -33.70
CA ARG A 8 16.31 5.39 -32.24
C ARG A 8 14.90 5.56 -31.66
N MET A 9 14.16 4.47 -31.48
CA MET A 9 12.89 4.50 -30.78
C MET A 9 13.12 4.42 -29.28
N GLY A 10 12.61 5.41 -28.54
CA GLY A 10 12.11 5.18 -27.18
C GLY A 10 13.01 5.59 -26.01
N GLN A 11 13.68 6.74 -26.07
CA GLN A 11 13.96 7.46 -24.82
C GLN A 11 12.65 8.11 -24.37
N GLY A 12 11.79 7.32 -23.73
CA GLY A 12 10.61 7.85 -23.05
C GLY A 12 11.10 8.84 -21.99
N ASP A 13 10.86 10.11 -22.26
CA ASP A 13 11.12 11.26 -21.42
C ASP A 13 10.87 10.97 -19.94
N LEU A 14 11.95 10.68 -19.20
CA LEU A 14 12.01 10.91 -17.75
C LEU A 14 12.14 12.40 -17.49
N LEU A 15 11.36 13.26 -18.16
CA LEU A 15 11.26 14.64 -17.74
C LEU A 15 10.61 14.61 -16.35
N PRO A 16 11.32 15.02 -15.27
CA PRO A 16 10.65 15.31 -14.03
C PRO A 16 9.58 16.37 -14.35
N ARG A 17 8.33 16.07 -13.99
CA ARG A 17 7.25 17.05 -14.13
C ARG A 17 7.72 18.35 -13.45
N PRO A 18 7.50 19.51 -14.09
CA PRO A 18 7.90 20.79 -13.50
C PRO A 18 7.36 20.87 -12.06
N PRO A 19 8.15 21.40 -11.12
CA PRO A 19 7.67 21.58 -9.75
C PRO A 19 6.40 22.42 -9.82
N ARG A 20 5.29 21.85 -9.35
CA ARG A 20 4.08 22.65 -9.18
C ARG A 20 4.37 23.67 -8.08
N PRO A 21 3.90 24.92 -8.21
CA PRO A 21 4.01 25.88 -7.13
C PRO A 21 3.36 25.28 -5.90
N GLU A 22 4.16 25.01 -4.86
CA GLU A 22 3.65 24.41 -3.63
C GLU A 22 2.57 25.35 -3.06
N PRO A 23 1.33 24.88 -2.92
CA PRO A 23 0.29 25.69 -2.32
C PRO A 23 0.69 25.99 -0.87
N GLN A 24 0.99 27.26 -0.59
CA GLN A 24 1.31 27.75 0.77
C GLN A 24 0.17 27.48 1.77
N PHE A 25 -1.06 27.36 1.26
CA PHE A 25 -2.25 27.06 2.04
C PHE A 25 -3.02 25.89 1.43
N CYS A 26 -3.32 24.89 2.25
CA CYS A 26 -4.26 23.83 1.90
C CYS A 26 -5.60 24.07 2.56
N THR A 27 -6.67 23.91 1.79
CA THR A 27 -8.03 23.83 2.35
C THR A 27 -8.13 22.59 3.24
N LYS A 28 -9.02 22.66 4.23
CA LYS A 28 -9.36 21.50 5.08
C LYS A 28 -10.38 20.57 4.41
N GLN A 29 -10.56 20.70 3.10
CA GLN A 29 -11.45 19.84 2.33
C GLN A 29 -10.88 18.41 2.37
N TYR A 30 -11.74 17.43 2.69
CA TYR A 30 -11.36 16.03 2.71
C TYR A 30 -11.71 15.38 1.37
N GLU A 31 -10.68 15.10 0.58
CA GLU A 31 -10.73 14.47 -0.75
C GLU A 31 -9.55 13.51 -0.87
N PRO A 32 -9.63 12.32 -0.25
CA PRO A 32 -8.46 11.49 -0.01
C PRO A 32 -7.81 11.06 -1.32
N VAL A 33 -6.49 11.06 -1.36
CA VAL A 33 -5.70 10.63 -2.52
C VAL A 33 -4.60 9.67 -2.11
N CYS A 34 -4.27 8.74 -3.01
CA CYS A 34 -3.14 7.86 -2.87
C CYS A 34 -1.95 8.48 -3.57
N ALA A 35 -0.90 8.79 -2.83
CA ALA A 35 0.31 9.38 -3.37
C ALA A 35 1.53 8.52 -3.03
N ARG A 36 2.56 8.60 -3.88
CA ARG A 36 3.80 7.82 -3.76
C ARG A 36 5.01 8.74 -3.81
N ARG A 37 6.01 8.45 -2.98
CA ARG A 37 7.33 9.07 -3.02
C ARG A 37 8.38 7.96 -3.01
N GLY A 38 9.12 7.80 -4.10
CA GLY A 38 10.04 6.67 -4.24
C GLY A 38 9.32 5.31 -4.15
N GLY A 39 9.70 4.50 -3.17
CA GLY A 39 9.09 3.20 -2.87
C GLY A 39 7.84 3.28 -1.98
N ASP A 40 7.62 4.40 -1.29
CA ASP A 40 6.60 4.54 -0.24
C ASP A 40 5.27 5.06 -0.78
N ARG A 41 4.16 4.41 -0.44
CA ARG A 41 2.80 4.86 -0.77
C ARG A 41 2.06 5.27 0.50
N GLN A 42 1.37 6.42 0.45
CA GLN A 42 0.63 6.95 1.58
C GLN A 42 -0.67 7.63 1.14
N THR A 43 -1.70 7.49 1.97
CA THR A 43 -2.97 8.19 1.81
C THR A 43 -2.86 9.59 2.39
N PHE A 44 -3.19 10.61 1.61
CA PHE A 44 -3.32 11.99 2.09
C PHE A 44 -4.78 12.39 2.13
N ALA A 45 -5.15 13.23 3.10
CA ALA A 45 -6.52 13.73 3.26
C ALA A 45 -6.99 14.59 2.07
N ASN A 46 -6.06 15.22 1.34
CA ASN A 46 -6.33 15.85 0.05
C ASN A 46 -5.09 15.97 -0.83
N ALA A 47 -5.30 16.29 -2.10
CA ALA A 47 -4.25 16.49 -3.10
C ALA A 47 -3.25 17.58 -2.71
N CYS A 48 -3.71 18.67 -2.09
CA CYS A 48 -2.84 19.75 -1.64
C CYS A 48 -1.84 19.29 -0.58
N LEU A 49 -2.29 18.51 0.40
CA LEU A 49 -1.44 17.95 1.44
C LEU A 49 -0.42 16.95 0.88
N ALA A 50 -0.80 16.17 -0.15
CA ALA A 50 0.13 15.27 -0.84
C ALA A 50 1.23 16.06 -1.57
N ASP A 51 0.85 17.13 -2.28
CA ASP A 51 1.76 17.98 -3.05
C ASP A 51 2.75 18.69 -2.13
N ARG A 52 2.28 19.32 -1.05
CA ARG A 52 3.11 19.96 -0.01
C ARG A 52 4.05 18.99 0.72
N ALA A 53 3.68 17.71 0.79
CA ALA A 53 4.54 16.67 1.35
C ALA A 53 5.58 16.13 0.34
N GLY A 54 5.56 16.60 -0.91
CA GLY A 54 6.41 16.12 -1.99
C GLY A 54 6.03 14.74 -2.52
N TYR A 55 4.78 14.29 -2.29
CA TYR A 55 4.28 13.02 -2.80
C TYR A 55 3.60 13.20 -4.15
N ARG A 56 3.83 12.23 -5.05
CA ARG A 56 3.18 12.20 -6.36
C ARG A 56 1.87 11.42 -6.26
N ILE A 57 0.75 12.08 -6.51
CA ILE A 57 -0.57 11.44 -6.57
C ILE A 57 -0.56 10.37 -7.68
N VAL A 58 -0.91 9.14 -7.32
CA VAL A 58 -0.99 7.97 -8.20
C VAL A 58 -2.44 7.67 -8.57
N ARG A 59 -3.38 7.90 -7.65
CA ARG A 59 -4.80 7.66 -7.85
C ARG A 59 -5.64 8.50 -6.88
N ASP A 60 -6.82 8.88 -7.32
CA ASP A 60 -7.89 9.37 -6.45
C ASP A 60 -8.37 8.29 -5.47
N GLY A 61 -8.80 8.73 -4.29
CA GLY A 61 -9.11 7.84 -3.17
C GLY A 61 -7.88 7.34 -2.42
N PRO A 62 -8.06 6.76 -1.22
CA PRO A 62 -6.96 6.28 -0.38
C PRO A 62 -6.13 5.18 -1.06
N CYS A 63 -4.88 5.01 -0.65
CA CYS A 63 -4.05 3.92 -1.12
C CYS A 63 -4.67 2.57 -0.78
N ARG A 64 -4.56 1.61 -1.73
CA ARG A 64 -4.98 0.21 -1.52
C ARG A 64 -3.92 -0.61 -0.76
N GLU A 65 -2.97 0.05 -0.11
CA GLU A 65 -1.90 -0.58 0.64
C GLU A 65 -2.36 -0.65 2.10
N GLY A 66 -2.73 -1.85 2.55
CA GLY A 66 -3.11 -2.09 3.95
C GLY A 66 -4.57 -1.88 4.30
N GLY A 67 -5.50 -2.03 3.35
CA GLY A 67 -6.91 -2.23 3.69
C GLY A 67 -7.10 -3.61 4.32
N GLY A 68 -6.72 -3.78 5.58
CA GLY A 68 -6.81 -5.04 6.30
C GLY A 68 -6.21 -5.01 7.69
N GLY A 69 -6.78 -4.17 8.56
CA GLY A 69 -6.56 -4.24 10.01
C GLY A 69 -5.27 -3.56 10.42
N GLY A 70 -5.39 -2.47 11.14
CA GLY A 70 -4.23 -1.91 11.80
C GLY A 70 -3.59 -2.91 12.75
N GLU A 71 -2.74 -2.35 13.57
CA GLU A 71 -2.53 -2.72 14.97
C GLU A 71 -3.85 -2.60 15.79
N GLU A 72 -4.99 -2.70 15.11
CA GLU A 72 -6.35 -2.75 15.58
C GLU A 72 -6.46 -4.07 16.32
N GLN A 73 -6.38 -3.95 17.64
CA GLN A 73 -6.62 -5.02 18.60
C GLN A 73 -7.77 -5.88 18.10
N THR A 74 -7.44 -6.96 17.39
CA THR A 74 -8.44 -7.82 16.80
C THR A 74 -9.06 -8.51 18.00
N PHE A 75 -10.30 -8.13 18.33
CA PHE A 75 -11.03 -8.71 19.44
C PHE A 75 -11.38 -10.17 19.09
N CYS A 76 -10.43 -11.07 19.33
CA CYS A 76 -10.66 -12.49 19.20
C CYS A 76 -11.43 -12.99 20.41
N THR A 77 -12.47 -13.78 20.14
CA THR A 77 -13.11 -14.58 21.19
C THR A 77 -12.09 -15.56 21.74
N ARG A 78 -12.22 -15.92 23.03
CA ARG A 78 -11.42 -17.00 23.63
C ARG A 78 -11.93 -18.39 23.24
N GLU A 79 -12.54 -18.51 22.07
CA GLU A 79 -12.95 -19.80 21.56
C GLU A 79 -11.70 -20.60 21.18
N TYR A 80 -11.69 -21.87 21.56
CA TYR A 80 -10.61 -22.78 21.24
C TYR A 80 -10.99 -23.62 20.02
N ALA A 81 -10.38 -23.30 18.88
CA ALA A 81 -10.57 -23.96 17.59
C ALA A 81 -9.21 -23.98 16.86
N PRO A 82 -8.28 -24.85 17.28
CA PRO A 82 -6.88 -24.71 16.92
C PRO A 82 -6.66 -24.84 15.42
N VAL A 83 -5.77 -24.01 14.90
CA VAL A 83 -5.37 -24.02 13.49
C VAL A 83 -3.87 -24.02 13.37
N TRP A 84 -3.36 -24.68 12.34
CA TRP A 84 -1.97 -24.55 11.96
C TRP A 84 -1.83 -23.56 10.82
N ALA A 85 -0.88 -22.64 10.98
CA ALA A 85 -0.70 -21.53 10.09
C ALA A 85 0.79 -21.30 9.79
N ARG A 86 1.09 -20.74 8.62
CA ARG A 86 2.46 -20.50 8.14
C ARG A 86 2.69 -19.02 7.90
N ARG A 87 3.86 -18.53 8.32
CA ARG A 87 4.34 -17.17 8.03
C ARG A 87 5.83 -17.22 7.72
N ARG A 88 6.24 -16.68 6.57
CA ARG A 88 7.66 -16.52 6.16
C ARG A 88 8.54 -17.78 6.29
N GLY A 89 7.95 -18.97 6.19
CA GLY A 89 8.68 -20.24 6.33
C GLY A 89 8.52 -20.94 7.68
N GLU A 90 8.00 -20.25 8.69
CA GLU A 90 7.73 -20.79 10.01
C GLU A 90 6.28 -21.27 10.10
N THR A 91 6.06 -22.44 10.70
CA THR A 91 4.73 -22.99 11.00
C THR A 91 4.47 -22.95 12.49
N ARG A 92 3.28 -22.49 12.88
CA ARG A 92 2.86 -22.41 14.27
C ARG A 92 1.38 -22.75 14.41
N THR A 93 1.06 -23.42 15.52
CA THR A 93 -0.31 -23.66 15.94
C THR A 93 -0.83 -22.46 16.74
N PHE A 94 -2.03 -22.00 16.40
CA PHE A 94 -2.75 -20.95 17.11
C PHE A 94 -3.98 -21.54 17.80
N PRO A 95 -4.40 -20.99 18.94
CA PRO A 95 -5.59 -21.45 19.67
C PRO A 95 -6.88 -21.26 18.86
N ASN A 96 -6.94 -20.27 17.98
CA ASN A 96 -8.02 -20.10 17.01
C ASN A 96 -7.58 -19.39 15.72
N ALA A 97 -8.46 -19.45 14.72
CA ALA A 97 -8.27 -18.83 13.42
C ALA A 97 -8.23 -17.29 13.46
N CYS A 98 -8.87 -16.67 14.45
CA CYS A 98 -8.82 -15.22 14.64
C CYS A 98 -7.41 -14.79 15.04
N GLU A 99 -6.83 -15.42 16.06
CA GLU A 99 -5.48 -15.13 16.56
C GLU A 99 -4.40 -15.40 15.50
N ALA A 100 -4.55 -16.47 14.71
CA ALA A 100 -3.63 -16.74 13.59
C ALA A 100 -3.62 -15.58 12.58
N ARG A 101 -4.80 -15.07 12.19
CA ARG A 101 -4.91 -13.97 11.22
C ARG A 101 -4.46 -12.64 11.82
N ALA A 102 -4.79 -12.37 13.09
CA ALA A 102 -4.35 -11.19 13.82
C ALA A 102 -2.82 -11.13 13.93
N ALA A 103 -2.16 -12.29 14.02
CA ALA A 103 -0.70 -12.41 14.02
C ALA A 103 -0.07 -12.44 12.61
N ASP A 104 -0.84 -12.19 11.53
CA ASP A 104 -0.38 -12.20 10.14
C ASP A 104 0.06 -13.60 9.64
N TYR A 105 -0.50 -14.67 10.22
CA TYR A 105 -0.28 -16.04 9.74
C TYR A 105 -1.38 -16.49 8.78
N ARG A 106 -0.98 -17.21 7.72
CA ARG A 106 -1.92 -17.86 6.80
C ARG A 106 -2.23 -19.26 7.28
N ILE A 107 -3.51 -19.52 7.57
CA ILE A 107 -4.01 -20.84 7.96
C ILE A 107 -3.83 -21.82 6.80
N VAL A 108 -3.28 -22.99 7.11
CA VAL A 108 -3.06 -24.05 6.12
C VAL A 108 -3.99 -25.24 6.39
N GLY A 109 -4.39 -25.48 7.64
CA GLY A 109 -5.45 -26.43 7.99
C GLY A 109 -5.90 -26.36 9.44
N GLY A 110 -6.89 -27.20 9.78
CA GLY A 110 -7.45 -27.31 11.14
C GLY A 110 -6.67 -28.32 11.99
N GLY A 111 -6.46 -27.98 13.26
CA GLY A 111 -5.67 -28.77 14.21
C GLY A 111 -4.21 -28.29 14.34
N PRO A 112 -3.45 -28.84 15.31
CA PRO A 112 -2.03 -28.56 15.48
C PRO A 112 -1.18 -29.14 14.33
N CYS A 113 0.02 -28.55 14.12
CA CYS A 113 1.07 -29.15 13.29
C CYS A 113 1.54 -30.49 13.84
#